data_AF-A0A7Y1W1R9-F1
#
_entry.id   AF-A0A7Y1W1R9-F1
#
_cell.length_a   1.000
_cell.length_b   1.000
_cell.length_c   1.000
_cell.angle_alpha   90.00
_cell.angle_beta   90.00
_cell.angle_gamma   90.00
#
_symmetry.space_group_name_H-M   'P 1'
#
loop_
_entity.id
_entity.type
_entity.pdbx_description
1 polymer ?
#
loop_
_entity_poly.entity_id
_entity_poly.type
_entity_poly.pdbx_seq_one_letter_code
_entity_poly.pdbx_strand_id
1 'polypeptide(L)' 'QVVLPLTENFTFRLVDSAGNVLFSHYQIFGENQVNLSHLKADKYFVEISSDKGKIVEKITKT' A
#
# COMPACT_ATOMS: atom_id res chain seq x y z
N GLN A 1 5.89 4.80 10.08
CA GLN A 1 5.41 3.41 10.20
C GLN A 1 3.89 3.47 10.17
N VAL A 2 3.23 2.71 9.29
CA VAL A 2 1.76 2.60 9.24
C VAL A 2 1.46 1.12 9.46
N VAL A 3 0.62 0.81 10.45
CA VAL A 3 0.19 -0.56 10.77
C VAL A 3 -1.32 -0.59 10.66
N LEU A 4 -1.85 -1.49 9.81
CA LEU A 4 -3.27 -1.65 9.57
C LEU A 4 -3.67 -3.10 9.91
N PRO A 5 -4.53 -3.34 10.93
CA PRO A 5 -4.95 -4.68 11.31
C PRO A 5 -5.97 -5.21 10.29
N LEU A 6 -5.61 -6.27 9.56
CA LEU A 6 -6.46 -6.85 8.52
C LEU A 6 -6.73 -8.32 8.87
N THR A 7 -8.01 -8.65 9.11
CA THR A 7 -8.49 -9.99 9.54
C THR A 7 -8.97 -10.87 8.38
N GLU A 8 -8.81 -10.41 7.14
CA GLU A 8 -9.37 -11.02 5.92
C GLU A 8 -8.41 -10.85 4.75
N ASN A 9 -8.67 -11.57 3.65
CA ASN A 9 -7.87 -11.45 2.43
C ASN A 9 -7.87 -10.02 1.89
N PHE A 10 -6.69 -9.47 1.65
CA PHE A 10 -6.54 -8.15 1.07
C PHE A 10 -5.45 -8.11 0.02
N THR A 11 -5.64 -7.25 -0.97
CA THR A 11 -4.60 -6.85 -1.92
C THR A 11 -4.05 -5.50 -1.48
N PHE A 12 -2.75 -5.47 -1.21
CA PHE A 12 -1.98 -4.27 -0.97
C PHE A 12 -1.32 -3.81 -2.27
N ARG A 13 -1.40 -2.51 -2.58
CA ARG A 13 -0.69 -1.89 -3.71
C ARG A 13 -0.01 -0.60 -3.27
N LEU A 14 1.20 -0.38 -3.79
CA LEU A 14 1.85 0.93 -3.78
C LEU A 14 1.77 1.52 -5.18
N VAL A 15 1.23 2.73 -5.27
CA VAL A 15 0.98 3.44 -6.52
C VAL A 15 1.72 4.77 -6.49
N ASP A 16 2.36 5.16 -7.59
CA ASP A 16 2.99 6.47 -7.71
C ASP A 16 1.97 7.59 -8.01
N SER A 17 2.46 8.83 -8.05
CA SER A 17 1.65 10.02 -8.34
C SER A 17 1.03 10.02 -9.74
N ALA A 18 1.58 9.24 -10.67
CA ALA A 18 1.08 9.07 -12.04
C ALA A 18 0.09 7.91 -12.18
N GLY A 19 -0.16 7.15 -11.12
CA GLY A 19 -1.08 6.01 -11.13
C GLY A 19 -0.41 4.66 -11.47
N ASN A 20 0.91 4.59 -11.58
CA ASN A 20 1.62 3.33 -11.84
C ASN A 20 1.73 2.51 -10.57
N VAL A 21 1.41 1.22 -10.66
CA VAL A 21 1.59 0.27 -9.55
C VAL A 21 3.07 -0.12 -9.47
N LEU A 22 3.73 0.28 -8.40
CA LEU A 22 5.14 -0.02 -8.12
C LEU A 22 5.30 -1.34 -7.37
N PHE A 23 4.30 -1.72 -6.57
CA PHE A 23 4.29 -2.95 -5.80
C PHE A 23 2.84 -3.43 -5.63
N SER A 24 2.63 -4.75 -5.70
CA SER A 24 1.34 -5.38 -5.42
C SER A 24 1.55 -6.71 -4.71
N HIS A 25 0.83 -6.94 -3.62
CA HIS A 25 0.89 -8.18 -2.87
C HIS A 25 -0.50 -8.59 -2.39
N TYR A 26 -0.81 -9.88 -2.49
CA TYR A 26 -2.04 -10.47 -1.96
C TYR A 26 -1.71 -11.20 -0.66
N GLN A 27 -2.43 -10.90 0.41
CA GLN A 27 -2.23 -11.50 1.71
C GLN A 27 -3.55 -11.94 2.33
N ILE A 28 -3.51 -13.06 3.06
CA ILE A 28 -4.67 -13.70 3.69
C ILE A 28 -4.85 -13.20 5.13
N PHE A 29 -3.74 -12.88 5.82
CA PHE A 29 -3.67 -12.31 7.17
C PHE A 29 -2.24 -11.83 7.48
N GLY A 30 -2.11 -10.78 8.31
CA GLY A 30 -0.82 -10.32 8.86
C GLY A 30 -0.47 -8.87 8.56
N GLU A 31 0.78 -8.51 8.84
CA GLU A 31 1.34 -7.19 8.55
C GLU A 31 2.20 -7.24 7.27
N ASN A 32 2.17 -6.16 6.48
CA ASN A 32 3.11 -5.96 5.37
C ASN A 32 4.04 -4.81 5.69
N GLN A 33 5.33 -5.02 5.41
CA GLN A 33 6.33 -3.96 5.44
C GLN A 33 6.87 -3.76 4.03
N VAL A 34 6.83 -2.51 3.56
CA VAL A 34 7.37 -2.14 2.24
C VAL A 34 8.50 -1.15 2.43
N ASN A 35 9.68 -1.50 1.93
CA ASN A 35 10.84 -0.62 1.97
C ASN A 35 10.78 0.39 0.82
N LEU A 36 10.56 1.66 1.17
CA LEU A 36 10.47 2.77 0.21
C LEU A 36 11.83 3.41 -0.08
N SER A 37 12.95 2.93 0.49
CA SER A 37 14.27 3.60 0.43
C SER A 37 14.74 3.89 -1.00
N HIS A 38 14.50 2.96 -1.93
CA HIS A 38 14.90 3.05 -3.34
C HIS A 38 14.03 4.00 -4.17
N LEU A 39 12.87 4.43 -3.65
CA LEU A 39 11.98 5.35 -4.35
C LEU A 39 12.48 6.80 -4.23
N LYS A 40 12.18 7.59 -5.25
CA LYS A 40 12.47 9.03 -5.26
C LYS A 40 11.60 9.77 -4.24
N ALA A 41 11.99 10.99 -3.88
CA ALA A 41 11.13 11.88 -3.10
C ALA A 41 9.94 12.31 -3.98
N ASP A 42 8.74 11.83 -3.64
CA ASP A 42 7.48 12.14 -4.32
C ASP A 42 6.29 11.71 -3.43
N LYS A 43 5.08 11.95 -3.94
CA LYS A 43 3.81 11.46 -3.41
C LYS A 43 3.53 10.05 -3.95
N TYR A 44 3.11 9.19 -3.03
CA TYR A 44 2.70 7.83 -3.29
C TYR A 44 1.34 7.56 -2.65
N PHE A 45 0.65 6.54 -3.13
CA PHE A 45 -0.60 6.07 -2.58
C PHE A 45 -0.48 4.60 -2.20
N VAL A 46 -0.89 4.26 -0.98
CA VAL A 46 -1.10 2.89 -0.55
C VAL A 46 -2.57 2.58 -0.72
N GLU A 47 -2.85 1.55 -1.50
CA GLU A 47 -4.20 1.03 -1.69
C GLU A 47 -4.31 -0.33 -1.04
N ILE A 48 -5.31 -0.51 -0.17
CA ILE A 48 -5.65 -1.79 0.43
C ILE A 48 -7.07 -2.09 0.04
N SER A 49 -7.29 -3.22 -0.62
CA SER A 49 -8.61 -3.62 -1.12
C SER A 49 -8.94 -5.04 -0.70
N SER A 50 -10.18 -5.25 -0.30
CA SER A 50 -10.80 -6.55 -0.07
C SER A 50 -12.17 -6.59 -0.74
N ASP A 51 -12.87 -7.72 -0.60
CA ASP A 51 -14.28 -7.87 -0.99
C ASP A 51 -15.22 -6.89 -0.26
N LYS A 52 -14.83 -6.41 0.91
CA LYS A 52 -15.61 -5.44 1.72
C LYS A 52 -15.39 -3.98 1.37
N GLY A 53 -14.33 -3.66 0.63
CA GLY A 53 -14.06 -2.29 0.22
C GLY A 53 -12.59 -1.98 -0.04
N LYS A 54 -12.32 -0.69 -0.20
CA LYS A 54 -11.00 -0.16 -0.53
C LYS A 54 -10.67 1.01 0.39
N ILE A 55 -9.47 0.97 0.96
CA ILE A 55 -8.83 2.06 1.69
C ILE A 55 -7.70 2.59 0.82
N VAL A 56 -7.57 3.92 0.74
CA VAL A 56 -6.47 4.59 0.06
C VAL A 56 -5.86 5.61 1.00
N GLU A 57 -4.56 5.50 1.23
CA GLU A 57 -3.79 6.41 2.06
C GLU A 57 -2.67 7.05 1.27
N LYS A 58 -2.51 8.36 1.40
CA LYS A 58 -1.45 9.12 0.74
C LYS A 58 -0.21 9.17 1.62
N ILE A 59 0.93 8.80 1.07
CA ILE A 59 2.24 8.88 1.71
C ILE A 59 3.10 9.88 0.95
N THR A 60 3.83 10.74 1.67
CA THR A 60 4.81 11.66 1.06
C THR A 60 6.20 11.23 1.48
N LYS A 61 7.05 10.93 0.50
CA LYS A 61 8.48 10.70 0.74
C LYS A 61 9.22 12.02 0.53
N THR A 62 9.83 12.51 1.60
CA THR A 62 10.70 13.70 1.61
C THR A 62 12.15 13.33 1.39
#